data_AF-A0A1E3NZV2-F1
#
_entry.id   AF-A0A1E3NZV2-F1
#
_cell.length_a   1.000
_cell.length_b   1.000
_cell.length_c   1.000
_cell.angle_alpha   90.00
_cell.angle_beta   90.00
_cell.angle_gamma   90.00
#
_symmetry.space_group_name_H-M   'P 1'
#
loop_
_entity.id
_entity.type
_entity.pdbx_description
1 polymer ?
#
loop_
_entity_poly.entity_id
_entity_poly.type
_entity_poly.pdbx_seq_one_letter_code
_entity_poly.pdbx_strand_id
1 'polypeptide(L)'
;MGVPAFYRWLSRKYPKIISPCLEEEAAVVNGVTVPPLYSNPNPNGELDNLYLDMNGIVHPCSHPENRPPPENEDEMLLAVFEYTDRVLSMARPRKVLMIAVDGVAPRAKMNQQRARRFRSARDAKIQDEEKARLAALKQSYGETIDDAIKVKKTWDSNAITPGTPFMDKL
;
A
#
# COMPACT_ATOMS: atom_id res chain seq x y z
N MET A 1 -10.77 14.26 11.58
CA MET A 1 -9.35 14.64 11.39
C MET A 1 -8.70 13.56 10.55
N GLY A 2 -7.95 13.92 9.50
CA GLY A 2 -7.21 12.94 8.69
C GLY A 2 -5.85 12.59 9.31
N VAL A 3 -5.23 11.50 8.84
CA VAL A 3 -3.89 11.04 9.27
C VAL A 3 -2.86 12.18 9.26
N PRO A 4 -2.74 13.02 8.22
CA PRO A 4 -1.72 14.09 8.19
C PRO A 4 -1.91 15.15 9.29
N ALA A 5 -3.15 15.49 9.62
CA ALA A 5 -3.44 16.51 10.64
C ALA A 5 -3.12 15.98 12.05
N PHE A 6 -3.49 14.72 12.32
CA PHE A 6 -3.20 14.08 13.61
C PHE A 6 -1.69 13.84 13.78
N TYR A 7 -1.02 13.33 12.75
CA TYR A 7 0.44 13.14 12.78
C TYR A 7 1.20 14.45 13.01
N ARG A 8 0.80 15.54 12.32
CA ARG A 8 1.39 16.87 12.54
C ARG A 8 1.19 17.38 13.97
N TRP A 9 0.04 17.12 14.56
CA TRP A 9 -0.22 17.49 15.95
C TRP A 9 0.67 16.69 16.91
N LEU A 10 0.79 15.37 16.70
CA LEU A 10 1.67 14.50 17.48
C LEU A 10 3.14 14.92 17.37
N SER A 11 3.65 15.15 16.16
CA SER A 11 5.05 15.50 15.95
C SER A 11 5.43 16.84 16.59
N ARG A 12 4.52 17.81 16.62
CA ARG A 12 4.72 19.10 17.28
C ARG A 12 4.65 18.99 18.80
N LYS A 13 3.70 18.23 19.32
CA LYS A 13 3.43 18.17 20.78
C LYS A 13 4.34 17.17 21.50
N TYR A 14 4.67 16.06 20.86
CA TYR A 14 5.41 14.93 21.42
C TYR A 14 6.48 14.44 20.44
N PRO A 15 7.48 15.26 20.08
CA PRO A 15 8.44 14.91 19.01
C PRO A 15 9.23 13.63 19.28
N LYS A 16 9.44 13.26 20.55
CA LYS A 16 10.23 12.08 20.96
C LYS A 16 9.55 10.73 20.71
N ILE A 17 8.26 10.70 20.37
CA ILE A 17 7.55 9.44 20.10
C ILE A 17 7.78 8.96 18.66
N ILE A 18 8.42 9.78 17.82
CA ILE A 18 8.71 9.47 16.43
C ILE A 18 10.21 9.19 16.34
N SER A 19 10.54 7.98 15.93
CA SER A 19 11.91 7.56 15.65
C SER A 19 11.97 6.95 14.25
N PRO A 20 13.06 7.15 13.49
CA PRO A 20 13.27 6.44 12.24
C PRO A 20 13.37 4.93 12.50
N CYS A 21 12.86 4.13 11.57
CA CYS A 21 13.07 2.68 11.57
C CYS A 21 14.38 2.39 10.84
N LEU A 22 15.28 1.65 11.47
CA LEU A 22 16.55 1.23 10.92
C LEU A 22 16.37 -0.08 10.14
N GLU A 23 16.83 -0.12 8.90
CA GLU A 23 16.81 -1.31 8.04
C GLU A 23 18.26 -1.78 7.83
N GLU A 24 18.52 -3.09 7.94
CA GLU A 24 19.81 -3.66 7.57
C GLU A 24 19.83 -3.92 6.07
N GLU A 25 20.85 -3.41 5.38
CA GLU A 25 21.05 -3.66 3.96
C GLU A 25 21.77 -5.00 3.73
N ALA A 26 21.54 -5.60 2.57
CA ALA A 26 22.25 -6.81 2.17
C ALA A 26 23.74 -6.51 1.96
N ALA A 27 24.61 -7.33 2.54
CA ALA A 27 26.05 -7.19 2.40
C ALA A 27 26.53 -7.91 1.13
N VAL A 28 27.52 -7.35 0.43
CA VAL A 28 28.17 -8.03 -0.69
C VAL A 28 29.47 -8.66 -0.18
N VAL A 29 29.54 -9.99 -0.17
CA VAL A 29 30.72 -10.74 0.25
C VAL A 29 31.20 -11.57 -0.94
N ASN A 30 32.43 -11.33 -1.41
CA ASN A 30 33.03 -12.02 -2.57
C ASN A 30 32.16 -11.95 -3.85
N GLY A 31 31.47 -10.82 -4.08
CA GLY A 31 30.58 -10.63 -5.23
C GLY A 31 29.20 -11.30 -5.10
N VAL A 32 28.91 -11.93 -3.96
CA VAL A 32 27.61 -12.53 -3.65
C VAL A 32 26.86 -11.62 -2.67
N THR A 33 25.62 -11.27 -3.02
CA THR A 33 24.72 -10.54 -2.12
C THR A 33 24.18 -11.48 -1.05
N VAL A 34 24.50 -11.19 0.20
CA VAL A 34 24.07 -11.94 1.39
C VAL A 34 23.01 -11.11 2.12
N PRO A 35 21.76 -11.59 2.22
CA PRO A 35 20.73 -10.87 2.94
C PRO A 35 21.02 -10.84 4.45
N PRO A 36 20.51 -9.82 5.18
CA PRO A 36 20.64 -9.78 6.62
C PRO A 36 19.98 -11.00 7.27
N LEU A 37 20.64 -11.57 8.28
CA LEU A 37 20.13 -12.74 9.00
C LEU A 37 19.02 -12.31 9.97
N TYR A 38 17.81 -12.83 9.77
CA TYR A 38 16.65 -12.55 10.61
C TYR A 38 16.86 -12.91 12.09
N SER A 39 17.73 -13.88 12.38
CA SER A 39 18.11 -14.31 13.73
C SER A 39 19.00 -13.32 14.46
N ASN A 40 19.61 -12.36 13.77
CA ASN A 40 20.45 -11.35 14.40
C ASN A 40 19.60 -10.43 15.31
N PRO A 41 20.23 -9.80 16.32
CA PRO A 41 19.57 -8.78 17.12
C PRO A 41 18.91 -7.71 16.24
N ASN A 42 17.72 -7.25 16.64
CA ASN A 42 17.03 -6.21 15.89
C ASN A 42 17.71 -4.85 16.15
N PRO A 43 18.14 -4.09 15.11
CA PRO A 43 18.74 -2.77 15.29
C PRO A 43 17.80 -1.74 15.94
N ASN A 44 16.49 -1.97 15.89
CA ASN A 44 15.46 -1.12 16.51
C ASN A 44 15.06 -1.56 17.93
N GLY A 45 15.67 -2.63 18.45
CA GLY A 45 15.25 -3.29 19.69
C GLY A 45 14.32 -4.48 19.44
N GLU A 46 14.36 -5.44 20.36
CA GLU A 46 13.62 -6.70 20.21
C GLU A 46 12.11 -6.52 20.37
N LEU A 47 11.36 -7.24 19.54
CA LEU A 47 9.90 -7.27 19.55
C LEU A 47 9.43 -8.72 19.69
N ASP A 48 8.50 -8.96 20.60
CA ASP A 48 7.91 -10.29 20.77
C ASP A 48 6.80 -10.53 19.74
N ASN A 49 5.90 -9.56 19.60
CA ASN A 49 4.64 -9.72 18.88
C ASN A 49 4.46 -8.60 17.85
N LEU A 50 4.16 -8.98 16.61
CA LEU A 50 3.83 -8.07 15.51
C LEU A 50 2.40 -8.33 15.04
N TYR A 51 1.63 -7.25 14.87
CA TYR A 51 0.26 -7.30 14.38
C TYR A 51 0.18 -6.50 13.09
N LEU A 52 -0.22 -7.15 12.00
CA LEU A 52 -0.34 -6.54 10.68
C LEU A 52 -1.81 -6.38 10.32
N ASP A 53 -2.20 -5.15 9.96
CA ASP A 53 -3.45 -4.88 9.25
C ASP A 53 -3.20 -5.03 7.75
N MET A 54 -3.64 -6.14 7.17
CA MET A 54 -3.39 -6.47 5.76
C MET A 54 -4.04 -5.48 4.81
N ASN A 55 -5.20 -4.92 5.16
CA ASN A 55 -5.82 -3.89 4.32
C ASN A 55 -4.93 -2.65 4.23
N GLY A 56 -4.21 -2.35 5.31
CA GLY A 56 -3.19 -1.29 5.33
C GLY A 56 -1.99 -1.55 4.40
N ILE A 57 -1.68 -2.82 4.09
CA ILE A 57 -0.59 -3.21 3.18
C ILE A 57 -1.07 -3.33 1.74
N VAL A 58 -2.23 -3.97 1.51
CA VAL A 58 -2.78 -4.20 0.17
C VAL A 58 -3.12 -2.88 -0.53
N HIS A 59 -3.63 -1.88 0.20
CA HIS A 59 -3.97 -0.58 -0.37
C HIS A 59 -2.76 0.11 -1.05
N PRO A 60 -1.63 0.36 -0.37
CA PRO A 60 -0.41 0.87 -1.00
C PRO A 60 0.13 0.00 -2.14
N CYS A 61 0.03 -1.33 -2.03
CA CYS A 61 0.51 -2.23 -3.08
C CYS A 61 -0.32 -2.16 -4.37
N SER A 62 -1.61 -1.85 -4.27
CA SER A 62 -2.49 -1.67 -5.44
C SER A 62 -2.28 -0.33 -6.18
N HIS A 63 -1.75 0.69 -5.49
CA HIS A 63 -1.56 2.04 -6.04
C HIS A 63 -0.24 2.66 -5.53
N PRO A 64 0.92 2.10 -5.90
CA PRO A 64 2.21 2.59 -5.43
C PRO A 64 2.53 3.98 -6.02
N GLU A 65 3.16 4.85 -5.22
CA GLU A 65 3.53 6.21 -5.67
C GLU A 65 4.74 6.23 -6.62
N ASN A 66 5.68 5.28 -6.44
CA ASN A 66 6.99 5.30 -7.09
C ASN A 66 7.18 4.23 -8.19
N ARG A 67 6.17 3.40 -8.45
CA ARG A 67 6.19 2.36 -9.51
C ARG A 67 4.81 2.30 -10.16
N PRO A 68 4.67 1.75 -11.39
CA PRO A 68 3.34 1.53 -11.97
C PRO A 68 2.49 0.62 -11.08
N PRO A 69 1.15 0.79 -11.08
CA PRO A 69 0.25 -0.13 -10.41
C PRO A 69 0.37 -1.54 -11.03
N PRO A 70 0.15 -2.61 -10.22
CA PRO A 70 0.20 -3.98 -10.71
C PRO A 70 -0.85 -4.21 -11.81
N GLU A 71 -0.50 -5.00 -12.83
CA GLU A 71 -1.39 -5.24 -13.97
C GLU A 71 -2.42 -6.34 -13.69
N ASN A 72 -2.13 -7.24 -12.75
CA ASN A 72 -2.97 -8.38 -12.39
C ASN A 72 -2.89 -8.70 -10.88
N GLU A 73 -3.76 -9.62 -10.41
CA GLU A 73 -3.82 -10.03 -9.01
C GLU A 73 -2.52 -10.69 -8.53
N ASP A 74 -1.87 -11.50 -9.36
CA ASP A 74 -0.66 -12.24 -8.98
C ASP A 74 0.51 -11.29 -8.70
N GLU A 75 0.69 -10.27 -9.54
CA GLU A 75 1.66 -9.19 -9.31
C GLU A 75 1.35 -8.39 -8.04
N MET A 76 0.07 -8.15 -7.77
CA MET A 76 -0.33 -7.46 -6.53
C MET A 76 -0.04 -8.31 -5.29
N LEU A 77 -0.26 -9.63 -5.34
CA LEU A 77 0.07 -10.54 -4.26
C LEU A 77 1.58 -10.63 -4.03
N LEU A 78 2.39 -10.70 -5.09
CA LEU A 78 3.85 -10.61 -4.99
C LEU A 78 4.30 -9.30 -4.34
N ALA A 79 3.70 -8.17 -4.73
CA ALA A 79 3.97 -6.88 -4.11
C ALA A 79 3.61 -6.86 -2.60
N VAL A 80 2.52 -7.52 -2.21
CA VAL A 80 2.11 -7.66 -0.80
C VAL A 80 3.11 -8.52 -0.02
N PHE A 81 3.60 -9.62 -0.61
CA PHE A 81 4.65 -10.45 -0.01
C PHE A 81 5.95 -9.67 0.18
N GLU A 82 6.44 -8.98 -0.85
CA GLU A 82 7.64 -8.12 -0.76
C GLU A 82 7.51 -7.07 0.36
N TYR A 83 6.34 -6.42 0.45
CA TYR A 83 6.10 -5.42 1.48
C TYR A 83 6.07 -6.04 2.88
N THR A 84 5.42 -7.19 3.03
CA THR A 84 5.33 -7.92 4.30
C THR A 84 6.71 -8.39 4.75
N ASP A 85 7.52 -8.94 3.84
CA ASP A 85 8.88 -9.39 4.12
C ASP A 85 9.78 -8.25 4.58
N ARG A 86 9.65 -7.07 3.96
CA ARG A 86 10.36 -5.87 4.42
C ARG A 86 9.94 -5.48 5.84
N VAL A 87 8.64 -5.47 6.14
CA VAL A 87 8.13 -5.16 7.49
C VAL A 87 8.63 -6.19 8.51
N LEU A 88 8.62 -7.47 8.17
CA LEU A 88 9.14 -8.54 9.04
C LEU A 88 10.65 -8.38 9.27
N SER A 89 11.41 -8.03 8.25
CA SER A 89 12.86 -7.84 8.33
C SER A 89 13.24 -6.68 9.25
N MET A 90 12.41 -5.63 9.30
CA MET A 90 12.54 -4.49 10.20
C MET A 90 12.11 -4.82 11.64
N ALA A 91 10.98 -5.50 11.81
CA ALA A 91 10.36 -5.71 13.12
C ALA A 91 10.89 -6.95 13.87
N ARG A 92 11.25 -8.02 13.17
CA ARG A 92 11.78 -9.28 13.73
C ARG A 92 11.03 -9.84 14.96
N PRO A 93 9.69 -10.04 14.90
CA PRO A 93 8.94 -10.64 16.01
C PRO A 93 9.53 -12.00 16.44
N ARG A 94 9.73 -12.17 17.76
CA ARG A 94 10.32 -13.41 18.34
C ARG A 94 9.31 -14.45 18.78
N LYS A 95 8.03 -14.08 18.91
CA LYS A 95 6.98 -14.97 19.44
C LYS A 95 5.79 -15.07 18.50
N VAL A 96 5.16 -13.94 18.16
CA VAL A 96 3.90 -13.94 17.43
C VAL A 96 3.94 -13.00 16.23
N LEU A 97 3.58 -13.54 15.08
CA LEU A 97 3.12 -12.76 13.93
C LEU A 97 1.61 -12.96 13.81
N MET A 98 0.84 -11.91 14.00
CA MET A 98 -0.59 -11.91 13.74
C MET A 98 -0.90 -11.10 12.49
N ILE A 99 -1.54 -11.75 11.52
CA ILE A 99 -1.98 -11.15 10.28
C ILE A 99 -3.51 -11.00 10.34
N ALA A 100 -3.98 -9.77 10.39
CA ALA A 100 -5.40 -9.44 10.48
C ALA A 100 -5.90 -8.87 9.15
N VAL A 101 -6.97 -9.46 8.64
CA VAL A 101 -7.71 -9.00 7.48
C VAL A 101 -9.06 -8.48 7.97
N ASP A 102 -9.55 -7.33 7.48
CA ASP A 102 -10.85 -6.83 7.93
C ASP A 102 -11.95 -7.85 7.59
N GLY A 103 -12.72 -8.25 8.59
CA GLY A 103 -14.00 -8.96 8.40
C GLY A 103 -15.17 -8.02 8.19
N VAL A 104 -16.39 -8.54 8.35
CA VAL A 104 -17.61 -7.72 8.26
C VAL A 104 -17.63 -6.70 9.40
N ALA A 105 -17.75 -5.42 9.04
CA ALA A 105 -17.70 -4.31 9.97
C ALA A 105 -19.10 -3.92 10.51
N PRO A 106 -19.19 -3.28 11.69
CA PRO A 106 -20.44 -2.73 12.20
C PRO A 106 -21.04 -1.65 11.28
N ARG A 107 -22.37 -1.46 11.34
CA ARG A 107 -23.11 -0.53 10.47
C ARG A 107 -22.54 0.89 10.44
N ALA A 108 -22.06 1.40 11.57
CA ALA A 108 -21.44 2.72 11.66
C ALA A 108 -20.19 2.82 10.75
N LYS A 109 -19.28 1.84 10.82
CA LYS A 109 -18.08 1.75 9.96
C LYS A 109 -18.48 1.51 8.50
N MET A 110 -19.50 0.68 8.24
CA MET A 110 -20.02 0.46 6.88
C MET A 110 -20.52 1.76 6.22
N ASN A 111 -21.25 2.61 6.95
CA ASN A 111 -21.70 3.90 6.41
C ASN A 111 -20.53 4.81 6.05
N GLN A 112 -19.48 4.82 6.89
CA GLN A 112 -18.26 5.58 6.62
C GLN A 112 -17.51 5.04 5.38
N GLN A 113 -17.35 3.71 5.28
CA GLN A 113 -16.75 3.05 4.12
C GLN A 113 -17.55 3.33 2.85
N ARG A 114 -18.89 3.26 2.91
CA ARG A 114 -19.79 3.61 1.80
C ARG A 114 -19.56 5.05 1.34
N ALA A 115 -19.62 6.02 2.24
CA ALA A 115 -19.41 7.43 1.89
C ALA A 115 -18.05 7.67 1.24
N ARG A 116 -16.99 7.02 1.74
CA ARG A 116 -15.65 7.07 1.15
C ARG A 116 -15.62 6.51 -0.28
N ARG A 117 -16.15 5.29 -0.48
CA ARG A 117 -16.16 4.62 -1.79
C ARG A 117 -16.94 5.39 -2.85
N PHE A 118 -18.11 5.92 -2.49
CA PHE A 118 -18.91 6.75 -3.40
C PHE A 118 -18.17 8.02 -3.83
N ARG A 119 -17.43 8.65 -2.92
CA ARG A 119 -16.60 9.81 -3.25
C ARG A 119 -15.46 9.43 -4.19
N SER A 120 -14.70 8.37 -3.87
CA SER A 120 -13.60 7.90 -4.71
C SER A 120 -14.05 7.52 -6.11
N ALA A 121 -15.18 6.83 -6.26
CA ALA A 121 -15.72 6.47 -7.57
C ALA A 121 -16.12 7.70 -8.40
N ARG A 122 -16.73 8.71 -7.75
CA ARG A 122 -17.08 9.98 -8.40
C ARG A 122 -15.82 10.75 -8.82
N ASP A 123 -14.84 10.84 -7.95
CA ASP A 123 -13.61 11.58 -8.21
C ASP A 123 -12.78 10.88 -9.32
N ALA A 124 -12.74 9.55 -9.35
CA ALA A 124 -12.14 8.77 -10.45
C ALA A 124 -12.84 9.05 -11.79
N LYS A 125 -14.18 9.06 -11.80
CA LYS A 125 -14.95 9.40 -13.02
C LYS A 125 -14.60 10.80 -13.54
N ILE A 126 -14.52 11.79 -12.67
CA ILE A 126 -14.15 13.17 -13.04
C ILE A 126 -12.71 13.20 -13.61
N GLN A 127 -11.77 12.48 -13.00
CA GLN A 127 -10.40 12.41 -13.49
C GLN A 127 -10.30 11.74 -14.86
N ASP A 128 -11.06 10.67 -15.10
CA ASP A 128 -11.06 9.97 -16.38
C ASP A 128 -11.68 10.83 -17.50
N GLU A 129 -12.77 11.54 -17.20
CA GLU A 129 -13.38 12.51 -18.13
C GLU A 129 -12.41 13.64 -18.50
N GLU A 130 -11.69 14.19 -17.52
CA GLU A 130 -10.70 15.24 -17.77
C GLU A 130 -9.48 14.73 -18.56
N LYS A 131 -8.98 13.53 -18.24
CA LYS A 131 -7.91 12.88 -19.02
C LYS A 131 -8.33 12.65 -20.47
N ALA A 132 -9.56 12.18 -20.70
CA ALA A 132 -10.08 11.97 -22.05
C ALA A 132 -10.20 13.30 -22.82
N ARG A 133 -10.65 14.36 -22.15
CA ARG A 133 -10.72 15.71 -22.75
C ARG A 133 -9.35 16.25 -23.13
N LEU A 134 -8.37 16.12 -22.23
CA LEU A 134 -6.98 16.53 -22.48
C LEU A 134 -6.33 15.73 -23.62
N ALA A 135 -6.59 14.42 -23.68
CA ALA A 135 -6.15 13.58 -24.78
C ALA A 135 -6.74 14.03 -26.13
N ALA A 136 -8.05 14.28 -26.20
CA ALA A 136 -8.69 14.78 -27.41
C ALA A 136 -8.12 16.14 -27.87
N LEU A 137 -7.83 17.03 -26.91
CA LEU A 137 -7.22 18.33 -27.20
C LEU A 137 -5.80 18.16 -27.77
N LYS A 138 -4.95 17.33 -27.17
CA LYS A 138 -3.59 17.05 -27.68
C LYS A 138 -3.61 16.46 -29.09
N GLN A 139 -4.53 15.54 -29.35
CA GLN A 139 -4.71 14.97 -30.68
C GLN A 139 -5.14 16.03 -31.70
N SER A 140 -5.97 17.00 -31.30
CA SER A 140 -6.36 18.13 -32.17
C SER A 140 -5.19 19.07 -32.51
N TYR A 141 -4.16 19.13 -31.67
CA TYR A 141 -2.91 19.87 -31.92
C TYR A 141 -1.86 19.05 -32.69
N GLY A 142 -2.19 17.82 -33.10
CA GLY A 142 -1.30 16.96 -33.88
C GLY A 142 -0.24 16.21 -33.05
N GLU A 143 -0.35 16.18 -31.72
CA GLU A 143 0.50 15.35 -30.87
C GLU A 143 0.08 13.88 -30.95
N THR A 144 1.02 12.99 -31.25
CA THR A 144 0.81 11.54 -31.19
C THR A 144 0.80 11.10 -29.73
N ILE A 145 -0.33 10.57 -29.26
CA ILE A 145 -0.43 10.02 -27.91
C ILE A 145 0.11 8.60 -27.95
N ASP A 146 1.17 8.36 -27.18
CA ASP A 146 1.74 7.03 -27.02
C ASP A 146 0.72 6.08 -26.36
N ASP A 147 0.63 4.84 -26.83
CA ASP A 147 -0.34 3.86 -26.31
C ASP A 147 -0.07 3.50 -24.85
N ALA A 148 1.16 3.71 -24.38
CA ALA A 148 1.55 3.59 -22.98
C ALA A 148 0.92 4.66 -22.06
N ILE A 149 0.45 5.78 -22.62
CA ILE A 149 -0.24 6.88 -21.91
C ILE A 149 -1.77 6.69 -21.95
N LYS A 150 -2.28 5.75 -22.77
CA LYS A 150 -3.70 5.36 -22.71
C LYS A 150 -4.00 4.91 -21.28
N VAL A 151 -5.12 5.40 -20.76
CA VAL A 151 -5.60 5.18 -19.38
C VAL A 151 -5.56 3.68 -19.07
N LYS A 152 -4.48 3.22 -18.41
CA LYS A 152 -4.42 1.86 -17.89
C LYS A 152 -5.50 1.75 -16.82
N LYS A 153 -6.32 0.71 -16.95
CA LYS A 153 -7.42 0.47 -16.02
C LYS A 153 -6.81 0.16 -14.66
N THR A 154 -6.94 1.10 -13.72
CA THR A 154 -6.45 0.91 -12.36
C THR A 154 -7.19 -0.23 -11.67
N TRP A 155 -6.48 -1.00 -10.85
CA TRP A 155 -7.08 -2.09 -10.06
C TRP A 155 -8.23 -1.58 -9.18
N ASP A 156 -9.36 -2.30 -9.16
CA ASP A 156 -10.52 -1.90 -8.36
C ASP A 156 -10.28 -2.18 -6.87
N SER A 157 -9.87 -1.13 -6.15
CA SER A 157 -9.68 -1.18 -4.69
C SER A 157 -10.93 -1.59 -3.89
N ASN A 158 -12.13 -1.57 -4.48
CA ASN A 158 -13.33 -2.11 -3.83
C ASN A 158 -13.30 -3.64 -3.70
N ALA A 159 -12.45 -4.33 -4.46
CA ALA A 159 -12.20 -5.75 -4.31
C ALA A 159 -11.65 -6.13 -2.92
N ILE A 160 -11.04 -5.16 -2.21
CA ILE A 160 -10.57 -5.31 -0.82
C ILE A 160 -11.77 -5.18 0.14
N THR A 161 -12.68 -6.15 0.08
CA THR A 161 -13.91 -6.23 0.88
C THR A 161 -14.22 -7.70 1.16
N PRO A 162 -14.62 -8.07 2.40
CA PRO A 162 -15.07 -9.43 2.69
C PRO A 162 -16.08 -9.96 1.68
N GLY A 163 -15.88 -11.21 1.24
CA GLY A 163 -16.78 -11.92 0.33
C GLY A 163 -16.53 -11.69 -1.16
N THR A 164 -15.43 -11.03 -1.55
CA THR A 164 -14.97 -10.97 -2.94
C THR A 164 -14.04 -12.14 -3.26
N PRO A 165 -13.97 -12.60 -4.53
CA PRO A 165 -13.02 -13.65 -4.93
C PRO A 165 -11.56 -13.29 -4.66
N PHE A 166 -11.23 -11.99 -4.66
CA PHE A 166 -9.89 -11.52 -4.31
C PHE A 166 -9.52 -11.88 -2.87
N MET A 167 -10.45 -11.75 -1.92
CA MET A 167 -10.20 -12.06 -0.51
C MET A 167 -10.07 -13.56 -0.24
N ASP A 168 -10.57 -14.41 -1.14
CA ASP A 168 -10.34 -15.87 -1.05
C ASP A 168 -8.93 -16.26 -1.53
N LYS A 169 -8.29 -15.40 -2.34
CA LYS A 169 -6.94 -15.61 -2.88
C LYS A 169 -5.84 -14.96 -2.04
N LEU A 170 -6.17 -13.89 -1.30
CA LEU A 170 -5.28 -13.10 -0.44
C LEU A 170 -4.82 -13.91 0.79
#